data_AF-A0A9L0T4C8-F1
#
_entry.id   AF-A0A9L0T4C8-F1
#
_cell.length_a   1.000
_cell.length_b   1.000
_cell.length_c   1.000
_cell.angle_alpha   90.00
_cell.angle_beta   90.00
_cell.angle_gamma   90.00
#
_symmetry.space_group_name_H-M   'P 1'
#
loop_
_entity.id
_entity.type
_entity.pdbx_description
1 polymer ?
#
loop_
_entity_poly.entity_id
_entity_poly.type
_entity_poly.pdbx_seq_one_letter_code
_entity_poly.pdbx_strand_id
1 'polypeptide(L)'
;MATYTIEDIVIELIIQLPSNYPLGSITVESGKRVGVAVQQWRNWMLQLSTYLTHQNGSIMEGLALWKNNVDKRFEGVEDCMICFSVIHGFNYSLPKKACRTCKKKFHSACLLFCRRSSLHSLVVVCMSLSTKNHTVTFGSNTELC
;
A
#
# COMPACT_ATOMS: atom_id res chain seq x y z
N MET A 1 -6.25 16.59 -1.70
CA MET A 1 -6.16 15.16 -1.34
C MET A 1 -5.40 14.44 -2.45
N ALA A 2 -4.45 13.59 -2.10
CA ALA A 2 -3.72 12.73 -3.03
C ALA A 2 -4.06 11.27 -2.73
N THR A 3 -4.26 10.49 -3.78
CA THR A 3 -4.73 9.11 -3.71
C THR A 3 -3.80 8.21 -4.49
N TYR A 4 -3.42 7.08 -3.89
CA TYR A 4 -2.59 6.05 -4.50
C TYR A 4 -3.30 4.71 -4.45
N THR A 5 -3.36 4.00 -5.57
CA THR A 5 -4.17 2.79 -5.73
C THR A 5 -3.29 1.58 -6.06
N ILE A 6 -3.52 0.46 -5.39
CA ILE A 6 -2.96 -0.86 -5.71
C ILE A 6 -4.11 -1.85 -5.69
N GLU A 7 -4.36 -2.55 -6.81
CA GLU A 7 -5.55 -3.39 -6.96
C GLU A 7 -6.80 -2.54 -6.63
N ASP A 8 -7.67 -3.00 -5.71
CA ASP A 8 -8.85 -2.28 -5.23
C ASP A 8 -8.60 -1.50 -3.92
N ILE A 9 -7.34 -1.37 -3.53
CA ILE A 9 -6.94 -0.75 -2.26
C ILE A 9 -6.41 0.66 -2.50
N VAL A 10 -6.92 1.56 -1.66
CA VAL A 10 -6.66 2.98 -1.72
C VAL A 10 -5.83 3.42 -0.51
N ILE A 11 -4.76 4.17 -0.75
CA ILE A 11 -3.95 4.88 0.23
C ILE A 11 -4.12 6.39 -0.01
N GLU A 12 -4.41 7.15 1.04
CA GLU A 12 -4.73 8.57 0.93
C GLU A 12 -3.83 9.44 1.81
N LEU A 13 -3.45 10.57 1.23
CA LEU A 13 -2.69 11.63 1.87
C LEU A 13 -3.49 12.93 1.73
N ILE A 14 -3.60 13.67 2.83
CA ILE A 14 -4.29 14.95 2.83
C ILE A 14 -3.24 16.03 3.10
N ILE A 15 -3.17 17.01 2.21
CA ILE A 15 -2.39 18.24 2.39
C ILE A 15 -3.41 19.36 2.46
N GLN A 16 -3.41 20.12 3.54
CA GLN A 16 -4.27 21.29 3.68
C GLN A 16 -3.42 22.55 3.66
N LEU A 17 -3.82 23.49 2.81
CA LEU A 17 -3.24 24.81 2.78
C LEU A 17 -4.07 25.72 3.70
N PRO A 18 -3.42 26.53 4.55
CA PRO A 18 -4.13 27.50 5.35
C PRO A 18 -4.66 28.63 4.46
N SER A 19 -5.69 29.34 4.93
CA SER A 19 -6.31 30.44 4.18
C SER A 19 -5.36 31.61 3.86
N ASN A 20 -4.29 31.75 4.64
CA ASN A 20 -3.25 32.77 4.47
C ASN A 20 -1.95 32.21 3.85
N TYR A 21 -2.00 31.08 3.15
CA TYR A 21 -0.84 30.54 2.42
C TYR A 21 -0.25 31.60 1.46
N PRO A 22 1.08 31.80 1.41
CA PRO A 22 2.15 30.99 1.99
C PRO A 22 2.59 31.37 3.42
N LEU A 23 1.94 32.31 4.09
CA LEU A 23 2.35 32.77 5.44
C LEU A 23 2.00 31.76 6.53
N GLY A 24 0.90 31.03 6.37
CA GLY A 24 0.50 29.97 7.30
C GLY A 24 1.20 28.65 7.01
N SER A 25 1.34 27.82 8.04
CA SER A 25 1.90 26.47 7.93
C SER A 25 0.97 25.50 7.19
N ILE A 26 1.52 24.75 6.24
CA ILE A 26 0.84 23.61 5.61
C ILE A 26 0.67 22.49 6.64
N THR A 27 -0.49 21.84 6.67
CA THR A 27 -0.71 20.61 7.45
C THR A 27 -0.73 19.39 6.54
N VAL A 28 -0.12 18.30 7.02
CA VAL A 28 -0.07 17.01 6.32
C VAL A 28 -0.75 15.98 7.21
N GLU A 29 -1.85 15.41 6.74
CA GLU A 29 -2.72 14.50 7.49
C GLU A 29 -2.84 13.14 6.81
N SER A 30 -3.01 12.11 7.64
CA SER A 30 -3.29 10.77 7.16
C SER A 30 -4.76 10.67 6.76
N GLY A 31 -5.04 10.34 5.50
CA GLY A 31 -6.34 9.77 5.13
C GLY A 31 -6.34 8.27 5.43
N LYS A 32 -6.74 7.46 4.47
CA LYS A 32 -6.66 5.99 4.52
C LYS A 32 -5.21 5.47 4.44
N ARG A 33 -4.73 4.81 5.52
CA ARG A 33 -3.43 4.11 5.56
C ARG A 33 -3.61 2.60 5.47
N VAL A 34 -3.03 1.98 4.44
CA VAL A 34 -3.14 0.53 4.19
C VAL A 34 -1.77 -0.08 3.91
N GLY A 35 -1.47 -1.29 4.43
CA GLY A 35 -0.23 -2.00 4.10
C GLY A 35 1.07 -1.41 4.70
N VAL A 36 1.02 -0.24 5.34
CA VAL A 36 2.19 0.45 5.91
C VAL A 36 2.14 0.42 7.44
N ALA A 37 3.27 0.12 8.09
CA ALA A 37 3.34 0.17 9.56
C ALA A 37 3.16 1.61 10.08
N VAL A 38 2.53 1.78 11.24
CA VAL A 38 2.21 3.11 11.81
C VAL A 38 3.45 3.99 11.94
N GLN A 39 4.56 3.43 12.44
CA GLN A 39 5.80 4.19 12.61
C GLN A 39 6.40 4.63 11.26
N GLN A 40 6.40 3.75 10.27
CA GLN A 40 6.91 4.07 8.93
C GLN A 40 6.07 5.16 8.27
N TRP A 41 4.74 5.09 8.40
CA TRP A 41 3.85 6.12 7.90
C TRP A 41 4.09 7.47 8.58
N ARG A 42 4.19 7.49 9.92
CA ARG A 42 4.52 8.71 10.67
C ARG A 42 5.82 9.34 10.21
N ASN A 43 6.84 8.53 9.92
CA ASN A 43 8.12 9.02 9.42
C ASN A 43 7.97 9.69 8.04
N TRP A 44 7.20 9.11 7.12
CA TRP A 44 6.94 9.71 5.81
C TRP A 44 6.13 11.02 5.91
N MET A 45 5.13 11.05 6.79
CA MET A 45 4.34 12.25 7.06
C MET A 45 5.20 13.39 7.61
N LEU A 46 6.08 13.07 8.56
CA LEU A 46 7.03 14.03 9.13
C LEU A 46 8.01 14.53 8.06
N GLN A 47 8.61 13.63 7.27
CA GLN A 47 9.50 14.02 6.17
C GLN A 47 8.83 14.98 5.19
N LEU A 48 7.60 14.67 4.77
CA LEU A 48 6.84 15.52 3.87
C LEU A 48 6.49 16.87 4.50
N SER A 49 6.02 16.87 5.75
CA SER A 49 5.72 18.11 6.48
C SER A 49 6.96 19.01 6.62
N THR A 50 8.11 18.44 6.96
CA THR A 50 9.36 19.19 7.07
C THR A 50 9.80 19.75 5.71
N TYR A 51 9.70 18.96 4.65
CA TYR A 51 10.06 19.40 3.30
C TYR A 51 9.20 20.58 2.83
N LEU A 52 7.88 20.51 3.04
CA LEU A 52 6.94 21.56 2.63
C LEU A 52 7.08 22.84 3.47
N THR A 53 7.26 22.72 4.79
CA THR A 53 7.24 23.87 5.70
C THR A 53 8.62 24.52 5.87
N HIS A 54 9.71 23.76 5.85
CA HIS A 54 11.04 24.28 6.20
C HIS A 54 12.03 24.31 5.04
N GLN A 55 11.80 23.57 3.97
CA GLN A 55 12.71 23.50 2.82
C GLN A 55 12.18 24.26 1.60
N ASN A 56 11.09 25.01 1.78
CA ASN A 56 10.41 25.74 0.72
C ASN A 56 10.08 24.82 -0.49
N GLY A 57 9.78 23.56 -0.19
CA GLY A 57 9.62 22.49 -1.17
C GLY A 57 8.34 22.62 -1.99
N SER A 58 8.39 22.15 -3.23
CA SER A 58 7.22 22.10 -4.12
C SER A 58 6.24 21.03 -3.65
N ILE A 59 4.94 21.36 -3.60
CA ILE A 59 3.89 20.37 -3.28
C ILE A 59 3.97 19.16 -4.23
N MET A 60 4.25 19.39 -5.51
CA MET A 60 4.34 18.32 -6.50
C MET A 60 5.55 17.41 -6.26
N GLU A 61 6.71 17.97 -5.90
CA GLU A 61 7.90 17.18 -5.56
C GLU A 61 7.72 16.42 -4.24
N GLY A 62 7.05 17.03 -3.26
CA GLY A 62 6.68 16.36 -2.01
C GLY A 62 5.72 15.19 -2.25
N LEU A 63 4.73 15.35 -3.12
CA LEU A 63 3.84 14.27 -3.54
C LEU A 63 4.58 13.18 -4.31
N ALA A 64 5.56 13.53 -5.16
CA ALA A 64 6.41 12.57 -5.84
C ALA A 64 7.28 11.78 -4.85
N LEU A 65 7.84 12.42 -3.82
CA LEU A 65 8.58 11.76 -2.75
C LEU A 65 7.68 10.78 -1.97
N TRP A 66 6.47 11.22 -1.60
CA TRP A 66 5.49 10.36 -0.95
C TRP A 66 5.12 9.16 -1.82
N LYS A 67 4.83 9.38 -3.12
CA LYS A 67 4.56 8.31 -4.07
C LYS A 67 5.73 7.32 -4.13
N ASN A 68 6.97 7.79 -4.26
CA ASN A 68 8.16 6.95 -4.30
C ASN A 68 8.32 6.09 -3.03
N ASN A 69 7.98 6.65 -1.86
CA ASN A 69 7.98 5.89 -0.60
C ASN A 69 6.94 4.76 -0.62
N VAL A 70 5.75 5.04 -1.15
CA VAL A 70 4.69 4.03 -1.32
C VAL A 70 5.11 2.99 -2.36
N ASP A 71 5.60 3.39 -3.54
CA ASP A 71 6.09 2.49 -4.58
C ASP A 71 7.14 1.50 -4.01
N LYS A 72 8.20 2.03 -3.38
CA LYS A 72 9.28 1.22 -2.76
C LYS A 72 8.78 0.28 -1.67
N ARG A 73 7.67 0.63 -1.02
CA ARG A 73 7.10 -0.21 0.03
C ARG A 73 6.48 -1.49 -0.53
N PHE A 74 5.95 -1.43 -1.75
CA PHE A 74 5.29 -2.56 -2.41
C PHE A 74 6.16 -3.18 -3.53
N GLU A 75 7.26 -2.54 -3.90
CA GLU A 75 8.26 -3.07 -4.82
C GLU A 75 8.73 -4.47 -4.38
N GLY A 76 8.66 -5.43 -5.30
CA GLY A 76 9.09 -6.81 -5.08
C GLY A 76 8.23 -7.62 -4.10
N VAL A 77 7.08 -7.10 -3.66
CA VAL A 77 6.15 -7.88 -2.84
C VAL A 77 5.32 -8.78 -3.76
N GLU A 78 5.55 -10.10 -3.67
CA GLU A 78 4.77 -11.09 -4.42
C GLU A 78 3.39 -11.33 -3.78
N ASP A 79 2.44 -11.77 -4.60
CA ASP A 79 1.09 -12.12 -4.17
C ASP A 79 1.07 -13.27 -3.15
N CYS A 80 0.07 -13.24 -2.25
CA CYS A 80 -0.24 -14.42 -1.45
C CYS A 80 -0.82 -15.52 -2.32
N MET A 81 -0.25 -16.72 -2.27
CA MET A 81 -0.71 -17.85 -3.10
C MET A 81 -2.04 -18.51 -2.66
N ILE A 82 -2.73 -17.92 -1.68
CA ILE A 82 -4.02 -18.41 -1.17
C ILE A 82 -5.14 -17.45 -1.60
N CYS A 83 -4.96 -16.15 -1.41
CA CYS A 83 -5.96 -15.14 -1.78
C CYS A 83 -5.63 -14.36 -3.05
N PHE A 84 -4.45 -14.58 -3.65
CA PHE A 84 -3.98 -13.91 -4.88
C PHE A 84 -3.95 -12.38 -4.80
N SER A 85 -3.54 -11.83 -3.64
CA SER A 85 -3.45 -10.38 -3.44
C SER A 85 -2.15 -10.02 -2.72
N VAL A 86 -1.60 -8.84 -3.01
CA VAL A 86 -0.46 -8.27 -2.29
C VAL A 86 -0.87 -7.84 -0.86
N ILE A 87 -2.11 -7.38 -0.69
CA ILE A 87 -2.61 -6.90 0.60
C ILE A 87 -3.81 -7.74 1.02
N HIS A 88 -3.81 -8.21 2.26
CA HIS A 88 -4.92 -9.01 2.78
C HIS A 88 -6.19 -8.15 2.95
N GLY A 89 -7.31 -8.56 2.35
CA GLY A 89 -8.54 -7.76 2.30
C GLY A 89 -9.12 -7.31 3.65
N PHE A 90 -8.92 -8.08 4.72
CA PHE A 90 -9.50 -7.76 6.05
C PHE A 90 -8.57 -7.02 7.01
N ASN A 91 -7.27 -7.29 6.95
CA ASN A 91 -6.32 -6.81 7.98
C ASN A 91 -5.14 -6.04 7.38
N TYR A 92 -5.15 -5.87 6.06
CA TYR A 92 -4.20 -5.05 5.33
C TYR A 92 -2.73 -5.46 5.50
N SER A 93 -2.49 -6.71 5.93
CA SER A 93 -1.15 -7.24 6.08
C SER A 93 -0.55 -7.64 4.73
N LEU A 94 0.78 -7.71 4.67
CA LEU A 94 1.52 -8.19 3.51
C LEU A 94 1.92 -9.66 3.66
N PRO A 95 2.17 -10.37 2.54
CA PRO A 95 2.52 -11.77 2.54
C PRO A 95 3.99 -11.96 2.94
N LYS A 96 4.26 -11.90 4.24
CA LYS A 96 5.61 -11.98 4.80
C LYS A 96 6.11 -13.41 5.02
N LYS A 97 5.22 -14.41 5.04
CA LYS A 97 5.60 -15.80 5.28
C LYS A 97 5.96 -16.45 3.96
N ALA A 98 7.10 -17.15 3.90
CA ALA A 98 7.56 -17.84 2.71
C ALA A 98 7.63 -19.35 2.97
N CYS A 99 7.25 -20.16 1.98
CA CYS A 99 7.49 -21.59 2.02
C CYS A 99 9.01 -21.87 2.00
N ARG A 100 9.48 -22.79 2.84
CA ARG A 100 10.91 -23.14 2.92
C ARG A 100 11.43 -23.77 1.62
N THR A 101 10.59 -24.55 0.94
CA THR A 101 10.94 -25.28 -0.29
C THR A 101 10.77 -24.41 -1.53
N CYS A 102 9.54 -23.93 -1.81
CA CYS A 102 9.23 -23.25 -3.07
C CYS A 102 9.30 -21.72 -3.02
N LYS A 103 9.64 -21.13 -1.86
CA LYS A 103 9.81 -19.68 -1.63
C LYS A 103 8.58 -18.78 -1.84
N LYS A 104 7.50 -19.31 -2.41
CA LYS A 104 6.17 -18.68 -2.52
C LYS A 104 5.72 -17.98 -1.23
N LYS A 105 5.06 -16.82 -1.37
CA LYS A 105 4.65 -15.94 -0.27
C LYS A 105 3.20 -16.14 0.17
N PHE A 106 2.95 -15.84 1.45
CA PHE A 106 1.65 -15.98 2.08
C PHE A 106 1.41 -14.94 3.18
N HIS A 107 0.18 -14.45 3.33
CA HIS A 107 -0.25 -13.76 4.54
C HIS A 107 -0.32 -14.74 5.71
N SER A 108 0.09 -14.27 6.90
CA SER A 108 -0.03 -15.08 8.12
C SER A 108 -1.48 -15.52 8.37
N ALA A 109 -2.46 -14.66 8.10
CA ALA A 109 -3.87 -14.95 8.27
C ALA A 109 -4.37 -16.04 7.31
N CYS A 110 -4.00 -15.97 6.02
CA CYS A 110 -4.36 -16.99 5.03
C CYS A 110 -3.80 -18.38 5.39
N LEU A 111 -2.54 -18.45 5.85
CA LEU A 111 -1.95 -19.72 6.31
C LEU A 111 -2.69 -20.30 7.52
N LEU A 112 -3.04 -19.46 8.51
CA LEU A 112 -3.77 -19.89 9.70
C LEU A 112 -5.18 -20.37 9.35
N PHE A 113 -5.90 -19.64 8.50
CA PHE A 113 -7.24 -20.02 8.04
C PHE A 113 -7.23 -21.33 7.24
N CYS A 114 -6.27 -21.48 6.32
CA CYS A 114 -6.10 -22.69 5.53
C CYS A 114 -5.83 -23.92 6.43
N ARG A 115 -5.04 -23.77 7.50
CA ARG A 115 -4.77 -24.85 8.46
C ARG A 115 -6.01 -25.24 9.28
N ARG A 116 -6.87 -24.28 9.62
CA ARG A 116 -8.07 -24.51 10.44
C ARG A 116 -9.22 -25.15 9.66
N SER A 117 -9.33 -24.87 8.36
CA SER A 117 -10.50 -25.25 7.56
C SER A 117 -10.44 -26.68 7.02
N SER A 118 -9.31 -27.39 7.17
CA SER A 118 -9.12 -28.81 6.84
C SER A 118 -10.01 -29.35 5.70
N LEU A 119 -9.96 -28.73 4.52
CA LEU A 119 -10.27 -29.47 3.29
C LEU A 119 -9.17 -30.52 3.16
N HIS A 120 -9.57 -31.79 3.28
CA HIS A 120 -8.71 -32.97 3.27
C HIS A 120 -7.49 -32.86 2.36
N SER A 121 -6.31 -33.03 2.95
CA SER A 121 -5.08 -33.51 2.30
C SER A 121 -4.62 -32.80 1.03
N LEU A 122 -4.18 -31.55 1.16
CA LEU A 122 -3.13 -30.98 0.32
C LEU A 122 -2.22 -30.23 1.29
N VAL A 123 -1.01 -30.71 1.62
CA VAL A 123 0.16 -30.50 0.76
C VAL A 123 -0.26 -29.71 -0.48
N VAL A 124 -0.62 -28.43 -0.33
CA VAL A 124 -0.87 -27.54 -1.48
C VAL A 124 0.52 -27.18 -2.03
N VAL A 125 1.12 -28.20 -2.64
CA VAL A 125 1.54 -28.21 -4.03
C VAL A 125 2.03 -26.85 -4.53
N CYS A 126 3.35 -26.87 -4.72
CA CYS A 126 4.11 -26.01 -5.60
C CYS A 126 3.69 -26.19 -7.08
N MET A 127 2.40 -26.01 -7.42
CA MET A 127 1.97 -25.92 -8.82
C MET A 127 1.64 -24.49 -9.23
N SER A 128 2.01 -24.25 -10.46
CA SER A 128 2.29 -23.02 -11.21
C SER A 128 1.01 -22.28 -11.61
N LEU A 129 1.04 -20.94 -11.67
CA LEU A 129 0.38 -20.11 -12.70
C LEU A 129 0.76 -18.63 -12.54
N SER A 130 0.77 -17.92 -13.67
CA SER A 130 1.59 -16.75 -14.02
C SER A 130 0.84 -15.40 -13.99
N THR A 131 1.57 -14.35 -13.58
CA THR A 131 1.60 -12.92 -13.99
C THR A 131 0.33 -12.16 -14.38
N LYS A 132 0.10 -10.99 -13.73
CA LYS A 132 -0.51 -9.80 -14.37
C LYS A 132 0.18 -8.49 -13.95
N ASN A 133 0.20 -7.55 -14.88
CA ASN A 133 0.91 -6.26 -14.85
C ASN A 133 0.13 -5.17 -14.08
N HIS A 134 0.86 -4.28 -13.40
CA HIS A 134 0.32 -3.06 -12.79
C HIS A 134 0.08 -1.96 -13.83
N THR A 135 -1.05 -1.26 -13.74
CA THR A 135 -1.36 -0.05 -14.53
C THR A 135 -1.75 1.10 -13.61
N VAL A 136 -1.23 2.29 -13.90
CA VAL A 136 -1.60 3.56 -13.25
C VAL A 136 -2.62 4.25 -14.16
N THR A 137 -3.81 4.55 -13.65
CA THR A 137 -4.84 5.30 -14.38
C THR A 137 -5.11 6.64 -13.73
N PHE A 138 -5.14 7.70 -14.54
CA PHE A 138 -5.65 9.01 -14.16
C PHE A 138 -7.16 9.02 -14.41
N GLY A 139 -7.93 9.36 -13.38
CA GLY A 139 -9.39 9.28 -13.40
C GLY A 139 -10.05 10.36 -14.28
N SER A 140 -11.03 9.94 -15.07
CA SER A 140 -12.18 10.76 -15.44
C SER A 140 -13.44 9.90 -15.27
N ASN A 141 -14.39 10.46 -14.51
CA ASN A 141 -15.71 9.89 -14.21
C ASN A 141 -16.38 9.20 -15.39
N THR A 142 -16.99 8.04 -15.15
CA THR A 142 -18.43 7.79 -15.31
C THR A 142 -18.79 6.33 -14.98
N GLU A 143 -19.80 6.18 -14.13
CA GLU A 143 -20.89 5.18 -14.16
C GLU A 143 -20.62 3.68 -13.94
N LEU A 144 -21.20 3.21 -12.82
CA LEU A 144 -22.12 2.07 -12.69
C LEU A 144 -21.74 0.76 -13.42
N CYS A 145 -21.23 -0.22 -12.66
CA CYS A 145 -21.98 -1.44 -12.31
C CYS A 145 -21.26 -2.22 -11.21
#